data_AF-A0A7C3F6H0-F1
#
_entry.id   AF-A0A7C3F6H0-F1
#
_cell.length_a   1.000
_cell.length_b   1.000
_cell.length_c   1.000
_cell.angle_alpha   90.00
_cell.angle_beta   90.00
_cell.angle_gamma   90.00
#
_symmetry.space_group_name_H-M   'P 1'
#
loop_
_entity.id
_entity.type
_entity.pdbx_description
1 polymer ?
#
loop_
_entity_poly.entity_id
_entity_poly.type
_entity_poly.pdbx_seq_one_letter_code
_entity_poly.pdbx_strand_id
1 'polypeptide(L)' 'FAASECFLTGTAANITPVAEIDRRKIGDGKIGDVTKKLQELYFDVIQGKKPEYLEWCTPVYNK' A
#
# COMPACT_ATOMS: atom_id res chain seq x y z
N PHE A 1 10.14 -4.99 -21.99
CA PHE A 1 9.46 -3.74 -21.60
C PHE A 1 8.13 -4.13 -20.97
N ALA A 2 8.07 -4.27 -19.65
CA ALA A 2 6.87 -4.49 -18.82
C ALA A 2 7.30 -4.30 -17.36
N ALA A 3 6.42 -3.80 -16.49
CA ALA A 3 6.72 -3.69 -15.07
C ALA A 3 6.67 -5.07 -14.39
N SER A 4 7.47 -5.26 -13.34
CA SER A 4 7.42 -6.45 -12.48
C SER A 4 6.27 -6.38 -11.47
N GLU A 5 5.89 -5.17 -11.04
CA GLU A 5 4.80 -4.91 -10.09
C GLU A 5 4.05 -3.64 -10.48
N CYS A 6 2.78 -3.53 -10.09
CA CYS A 6 1.96 -2.33 -10.22
C CYS A 6 0.98 -2.26 -9.05
N PHE A 7 0.71 -1.06 -8.56
CA PHE A 7 -0.27 -0.82 -7.51
C PHE A 7 -0.90 0.57 -7.68
N LEU A 8 -2.09 0.73 -7.11
CA LEU A 8 -2.79 2.00 -7.01
C LEU A 8 -2.64 2.55 -5.59
N THR A 9 -2.65 3.87 -5.49
CA THR A 9 -2.67 4.59 -4.22
C THR A 9 -3.87 5.51 -4.14
N GLY A 10 -4.53 5.59 -2.98
CA GLY A 10 -5.55 6.61 -2.72
C GLY A 10 -6.10 6.50 -1.31
N THR A 11 -6.74 7.54 -0.80
CA THR A 11 -7.27 7.56 0.57
C THR A 11 -8.25 6.41 0.85
N ALA A 12 -9.08 6.05 -0.13
CA ALA A 12 -10.02 4.93 -0.01
C ALA A 12 -9.39 3.58 -0.41
N ALA A 13 -8.58 3.58 -1.47
CA ALA A 13 -7.96 2.35 -2.01
C ALA A 13 -6.72 1.89 -1.22
N ASN A 14 -6.17 2.75 -0.35
CA ASN A 14 -4.89 2.56 0.31
C ASN A 14 -3.82 2.18 -0.72
N ILE A 15 -2.94 1.21 -0.40
CA ILE A 15 -2.06 0.56 -1.37
C ILE A 15 -2.77 -0.70 -1.88
N THR A 16 -3.26 -0.66 -3.13
CA THR A 16 -3.97 -1.78 -3.77
C THR A 16 -3.14 -2.39 -4.90
N PRO A 17 -2.74 -3.67 -4.83
CA PRO A 17 -2.01 -4.35 -5.91
C PRO A 17 -2.83 -4.46 -7.20
N VAL A 18 -2.16 -4.36 -8.36
CA VAL A 18 -2.73 -4.61 -9.68
C VAL A 18 -2.03 -5.82 -10.30
N ALA A 19 -2.78 -6.91 -10.50
CA ALA A 19 -2.26 -8.15 -11.07
C ALA A 19 -2.31 -8.19 -12.61
N GLU A 20 -3.21 -7.42 -13.23
CA GLU A 20 -3.50 -7.49 -14.66
C GLU A 20 -4.03 -6.15 -15.20
N ILE A 21 -3.56 -5.74 -16.38
CA ILE A 21 -4.08 -4.59 -17.15
C ILE A 21 -4.36 -5.05 -18.58
N ASP A 22 -5.55 -4.75 -19.10
CA ASP A 22 -5.95 -5.10 -20.47
C ASP A 22 -5.71 -6.58 -20.83
N ARG A 23 -6.06 -7.50 -19.92
CA ARG A 23 -5.84 -8.95 -20.06
C ARG A 23 -4.36 -9.36 -20.17
N ARG A 24 -3.43 -8.49 -19.75
CA ARG A 24 -2.00 -8.77 -19.65
C ARG A 24 -1.57 -8.77 -18.20
N LYS A 25 -1.08 -9.93 -17.75
CA LYS A 25 -0.53 -10.09 -16.40
C LYS A 25 0.68 -9.16 -16.21
N ILE A 26 0.76 -8.57 -15.02
CA ILE A 26 1.92 -7.82 -14.56
C ILE A 26 2.80 -8.77 -13.77
N GLY A 27 4.08 -8.88 -14.11
CA GLY A 27 4.96 -9.90 -13.53
C GLY A 27 4.38 -11.32 -13.70
N ASP A 28 4.15 -12.01 -12.58
CA ASP A 28 3.54 -13.35 -12.53
C ASP A 28 2.01 -13.34 -12.30
N GLY A 29 1.40 -12.15 -12.25
CA GLY A 29 -0.02 -11.95 -11.95
C GLY A 29 -0.36 -12.10 -10.46
N LYS A 30 0.64 -12.04 -9.57
CA LYS A 30 0.44 -12.00 -8.11
C LYS A 30 0.88 -10.65 -7.56
N ILE A 31 0.57 -10.43 -6.28
CA ILE A 31 1.15 -9.31 -5.53
C ILE A 31 2.67 -9.53 -5.44
N GLY A 32 3.44 -8.50 -5.81
CA GLY A 32 4.88 -8.55 -5.65
C GLY A 32 5.35 -8.11 -4.26
N ASP A 33 6.60 -8.40 -3.96
CA ASP A 33 7.18 -8.22 -2.62
C ASP A 33 7.26 -6.76 -2.20
N VAL A 34 7.49 -5.84 -3.14
CA VAL A 34 7.58 -4.40 -2.82
C VAL A 34 6.19 -3.86 -2.48
N THR A 35 5.20 -4.19 -3.30
CA THR A 35 3.81 -3.80 -3.09
C THR A 35 3.29 -4.32 -1.75
N LYS A 36 3.60 -5.58 -1.40
CA LYS A 36 3.21 -6.17 -0.11
C LYS A 36 3.85 -5.44 1.07
N LYS A 37 5.16 -5.17 1.02
CA LYS A 37 5.87 -4.44 2.08
C LYS A 37 5.33 -3.02 2.25
N LEU A 38 5.02 -2.33 1.15
CA LEU A 38 4.43 -0.99 1.19
C LEU A 38 3.02 -1.02 1.79
N GLN A 39 2.21 -2.02 1.44
CA GLN A 39 0.87 -2.19 2.00
C GLN A 39 0.92 -2.42 3.52
N GLU A 40 1.79 -3.32 3.99
CA GLU A 40 1.99 -3.58 5.43
C GLU A 40 2.46 -2.32 6.17
N LEU A 41 3.49 -1.64 5.63
CA LEU A 41 4.00 -0.39 6.20
C LEU A 41 2.91 0.68 6.27
N TYR A 42 2.16 0.88 5.19
CA TYR A 42 1.09 1.88 5.15
C TYR A 42 0.02 1.60 6.22
N PHE A 43 -0.41 0.34 6.39
CA PHE A 43 -1.38 -0.01 7.43
C PHE A 43 -0.85 0.20 8.85
N ASP A 44 0.42 -0.09 9.10
CA ASP A 44 1.04 0.20 10.40
C ASP A 44 1.11 1.71 10.67
N VAL A 45 1.38 2.51 9.65
CA VAL A 45 1.44 3.98 9.76
C VAL A 45 0.07 4.57 10.05
N ILE A 46 -0.96 4.29 9.25
CA ILE A 46 -2.28 4.90 9.43
C ILE A 46 -2.98 4.47 10.72
N GLN A 47 -2.61 3.32 11.28
CA GLN A 47 -3.10 2.83 12.57
C GLN A 47 -2.28 3.37 13.76
N GLY A 48 -1.28 4.22 13.52
CA GLY A 48 -0.44 4.81 14.56
C GLY A 48 0.51 3.82 15.24
N LYS A 49 0.82 2.67 14.62
CA LYS A 49 1.74 1.66 15.18
C LYS A 49 3.21 2.00 14.98
N LYS A 50 3.52 2.98 14.14
CA LYS A 50 4.88 3.44 13.84
C LYS A 50 5.12 4.81 14.48
N PRO A 51 5.90 4.88 15.59
CA PRO A 51 6.18 6.13 16.29
C PRO A 51 6.78 7.21 15.39
N GLU A 52 7.60 6.82 14.41
CA GLU A 52 8.28 7.70 13.46
C GLU A 52 7.32 8.48 12.54
N TYR A 53 6.05 8.05 12.40
CA TYR A 53 5.04 8.70 11.55
C TYR A 53 3.82 9.21 12.34
N LEU A 54 3.87 9.22 13.68
CA LEU A 54 2.72 9.65 14.50
C LEU A 54 2.31 11.10 14.25
N GLU A 55 3.22 11.94 13.75
CA GLU A 55 2.90 13.31 13.34
C GLU A 55 1.85 13.41 12.23
N TRP A 56 1.60 12.33 11.47
CA TRP A 56 0.55 12.26 10.44
C TRP A 56 -0.81 11.86 11.00
N CYS A 57 -0.88 11.39 12.25
CA CYS A 57 -2.11 10.93 12.89
C CYS A 57 -2.60 11.99 13.90
N THR A 58 -3.80 12.52 13.69
CA THR A 58 -4.45 13.43 14.65
C THR A 58 -5.34 12.63 15.62
N PRO A 59 -5.00 12.55 16.92
CA PRO A 59 -5.89 11.91 17.90
C PRO A 59 -7.18 12.71 18.06
N VAL A 60 -8.32 12.02 18.02
CA VAL A 60 -9.66 12.63 18.20
C VAL A 60 -10.19 12.51 19.62
N TYR A 61 -9.52 11.73 20.47
CA TYR A 61 -9.80 11.59 21.89
C TYR A 61 -8.70 12.25 22.71
N ASN A 62 -9.07 12.81 23.87
CA ASN A 62 -8.08 13.23 24.85
C ASN A 62 -7.42 11.99 25.45
N LYS A 63 -6.10 12.07 25.64
CA LYS A 63 -5.34 11.05 26.40
C LYS A 63 -5.75 11.06 27.86
#